data_AF-A0A521RYL6-F1
#
_entry.id   AF-A0A521RYL6-F1
#
_cell.length_a   1.000
_cell.length_b   1.000
_cell.length_c   1.000
_cell.angle_alpha   90.00
_cell.angle_beta   90.00
_cell.angle_gamma   90.00
#
_symmetry.space_group_name_H-M   'P 1'
#
loop_
_entity.id
_entity.type
_entity.pdbx_description
1 polymer ?
#
loop_
_entity_poly.entity_id
_entity_poly.type
_entity_poly.pdbx_seq_one_letter_code
_entity_poly.pdbx_strand_id
1 'polypeptide(L)'
;MPDPKILELFGNPTKRTKAVNWPKTIQKQSCPFTNTRCFKIRKSQPKISIGTCTVRYGKDEKAIIICPNRLLERKQVFTDCVHLLTLHEPGNEFHVVPEVSIPGGSVDYFLVSAKAGKVRDFVAIEFQTLDTTGTVWPERQRALKSLGLTVRSSDVKSTKSFGMNWKMTAKTTLVQLHHKIQTFEHIHKHLVLVVQNRLLDYMRSEFDFAHLANARLGDAMHFHAYKLSKSGHAWRLELESRVSTDAEGIAKCLGLQAEAKVELAVIVAELEKKMSAKTVLTLGPTPIEPIEQTSTD
;
A
#
# COMPACT_ATOMS: atom_id res chain seq x y z
N MET A 1 15.62 -17.96 19.35
CA MET A 1 14.32 -17.75 18.65
C MET A 1 14.61 -17.03 17.35
N PRO A 2 13.92 -17.34 16.23
CA PRO A 2 14.08 -16.56 15.00
C PRO A 2 13.73 -15.10 15.26
N ASP A 3 14.39 -14.21 14.53
CA ASP A 3 14.14 -12.77 14.58
C ASP A 3 12.65 -12.45 14.37
N PRO A 4 12.08 -11.45 15.07
CA PRO A 4 10.67 -11.13 14.93
C PRO A 4 10.36 -10.59 13.53
N LYS A 5 9.27 -11.07 12.93
CA LYS A 5 8.74 -10.53 11.66
C LYS A 5 8.16 -9.13 11.81
N ILE A 6 7.90 -8.68 13.03
CA ILE A 6 7.46 -7.32 13.31
C ILE A 6 8.68 -6.46 13.55
N LEU A 7 8.92 -5.49 12.67
CA LEU A 7 10.10 -4.62 12.73
C LEU A 7 9.85 -3.36 13.56
N GLU A 8 8.62 -2.83 13.52
CA GLU A 8 8.23 -1.65 14.30
C GLU A 8 6.86 -1.84 14.97
N LEU A 9 6.78 -1.49 16.25
CA LEU A 9 5.56 -1.42 17.05
C LEU A 9 5.40 -0.01 17.60
N PHE A 10 4.26 0.63 17.30
CA PHE A 10 3.96 2.01 17.69
C PHE A 10 5.11 2.97 17.34
N GLY A 11 5.67 2.81 16.13
CA GLY A 11 6.82 3.57 15.62
C GLY A 11 8.16 3.28 16.28
N ASN A 12 8.24 2.28 17.19
CA ASN A 12 9.48 1.89 17.86
C ASN A 12 10.05 0.60 17.24
N PRO A 13 11.35 0.56 16.89
CA PRO A 13 12.01 -0.66 16.41
C PRO A 13 11.98 -1.77 17.46
N THR A 14 11.51 -2.97 17.09
CA THR A 14 11.39 -4.12 18.01
C THR A 14 12.74 -4.69 18.45
N LYS A 15 13.81 -4.45 17.68
CA LYS A 15 15.18 -4.81 18.07
C LYS A 15 15.77 -3.89 19.15
N ARG A 16 15.18 -2.71 19.40
CA ARG A 16 15.70 -1.73 20.38
C ARG A 16 15.04 -1.94 21.74
N THR A 17 15.48 -2.95 22.46
CA THR A 17 14.84 -3.38 23.72
C THR A 17 15.11 -2.46 24.90
N LYS A 18 16.34 -1.90 25.03
CA LYS A 18 16.76 -1.16 26.24
C LYS A 18 16.29 0.30 26.32
N ALA A 19 15.89 0.91 25.20
CA ALA A 19 15.52 2.33 25.16
C ALA A 19 14.01 2.58 25.20
N VAL A 20 13.19 1.51 25.18
CA VAL A 20 11.73 1.60 25.05
C VAL A 20 11.09 0.91 26.24
N ASN A 21 10.26 1.65 26.99
CA ASN A 21 9.40 1.06 28.01
C ASN A 21 8.20 0.37 27.33
N TRP A 22 8.38 -0.90 26.97
CA TRP A 22 7.36 -1.66 26.25
C TRP A 22 6.02 -1.79 26.99
N PRO A 23 5.96 -2.09 28.30
CA PRO A 23 4.70 -2.09 29.03
C PRO A 23 3.90 -0.79 28.86
N LYS A 24 4.56 0.36 29.04
CA LYS A 24 3.95 1.68 28.86
C LYS A 24 3.54 1.95 27.42
N THR A 25 4.37 1.59 26.44
CA THR A 25 4.07 1.77 25.01
C THR A 25 2.85 0.95 24.59
N ILE A 26 2.77 -0.32 25.00
CA ILE A 26 1.64 -1.19 24.69
C ILE A 26 0.37 -0.77 25.42
N GLN A 27 0.47 -0.23 26.64
CA GLN A 27 -0.69 0.32 27.35
C GLN A 27 -1.21 1.61 26.70
N LYS A 28 -0.31 2.53 26.31
CA LYS A 28 -0.67 3.83 25.71
C LYS A 28 -1.26 3.68 24.31
N GLN A 29 -0.79 2.72 23.53
CA GLN A 29 -1.29 2.43 22.17
C GLN A 29 -1.26 3.64 21.21
N SER A 30 -0.34 4.57 21.44
CA SER A 30 -0.25 5.85 20.71
C SER A 30 0.60 5.71 19.46
N CYS A 31 0.17 6.38 18.38
CA CYS A 31 0.94 6.54 17.16
C CYS A 31 1.82 7.78 17.29
N PRO A 32 3.16 7.65 17.24
CA PRO A 32 4.06 8.80 17.38
C PRO A 32 3.99 9.76 16.18
N PHE A 33 3.47 9.31 15.05
CA PHE A 33 3.44 10.08 13.80
C PHE A 33 2.23 11.03 13.70
N THR A 34 1.15 10.72 14.41
CA THR A 34 -0.08 11.54 14.49
C THR A 34 -0.32 12.08 15.89
N ASN A 35 0.42 11.61 16.89
CA ASN A 35 0.22 11.92 18.31
C ASN A 35 -1.19 11.56 18.84
N THR A 36 -1.88 10.63 18.17
CA THR A 36 -3.20 10.10 18.55
C THR A 36 -3.11 8.62 18.89
N ARG A 37 -4.22 7.99 19.30
CA ARG A 37 -4.29 6.53 19.43
C ARG A 37 -4.10 5.88 18.06
N CYS A 38 -3.37 4.76 17.99
CA CYS A 38 -3.18 4.02 16.75
C CYS A 38 -4.53 3.51 16.21
N PHE A 39 -4.86 3.94 14.99
CA PHE A 39 -6.12 3.63 14.31
C PHE A 39 -6.27 2.14 13.92
N LYS A 40 -5.14 1.43 13.77
CA LYS A 40 -5.15 0.00 13.40
C LYS A 40 -5.58 -0.85 14.58
N ILE A 41 -6.88 -1.07 14.72
CA ILE A 41 -7.50 -1.86 15.79
C ILE A 41 -7.65 -3.33 15.43
N ARG A 42 -7.67 -4.19 16.45
CA ARG A 42 -8.05 -5.60 16.32
C ARG A 42 -9.57 -5.68 16.19
N LYS A 43 -10.08 -6.12 15.04
CA LYS A 43 -11.54 -6.19 14.78
C LYS A 43 -12.33 -6.92 15.88
N SER A 44 -11.81 -8.03 16.39
CA SER A 44 -12.44 -8.80 17.47
C SER A 44 -12.29 -8.20 18.87
N GLN A 45 -11.40 -7.24 19.06
CA GLN A 45 -11.22 -6.51 20.32
C GLN A 45 -10.85 -5.04 20.03
N PRO A 46 -11.82 -4.17 19.70
CA PRO A 46 -11.58 -2.79 19.26
C PRO A 46 -10.83 -1.90 20.27
N LYS A 47 -10.81 -2.26 21.55
CA LYS A 47 -10.01 -1.59 22.59
C LYS A 47 -8.50 -1.83 22.44
N ILE A 48 -8.08 -2.76 21.59
CA ILE A 48 -6.69 -3.11 21.36
C ILE A 48 -6.28 -2.74 19.92
N SER A 49 -5.34 -1.82 19.82
CA SER A 49 -4.58 -1.46 18.64
C SER A 49 -3.47 -2.48 18.38
N ILE A 50 -3.34 -2.86 17.11
CA ILE A 50 -2.32 -3.77 16.60
C ILE A 50 -0.95 -3.11 16.70
N GLY A 51 -0.83 -1.84 16.33
CA GLY A 51 0.41 -1.06 16.50
C GLY A 51 1.56 -1.44 15.56
N THR A 52 1.43 -2.48 14.74
CA THR A 52 2.48 -2.88 13.77
C THR A 52 2.61 -1.84 12.66
N CYS A 53 3.73 -1.13 12.57
CA CYS A 53 3.96 -0.14 11.51
C CYS A 53 4.65 -0.75 10.29
N THR A 54 5.67 -1.57 10.55
CA THR A 54 6.55 -2.16 9.53
C THR A 54 6.79 -3.61 9.86
N VAL A 55 6.80 -4.45 8.82
CA VAL A 55 7.01 -5.90 8.91
C VAL A 55 8.18 -6.34 8.06
N ARG A 56 8.72 -7.51 8.37
CA ARG A 56 9.65 -8.25 7.54
C ARG A 56 8.87 -9.25 6.70
N TYR A 57 9.08 -9.26 5.39
CA TYR A 57 8.34 -10.13 4.48
C TYR A 57 9.17 -10.60 3.28
N GLY A 58 8.82 -11.79 2.76
CA GLY A 58 9.46 -12.40 1.60
C GLY A 58 10.76 -13.15 1.93
N LYS A 59 11.30 -13.85 0.92
CA LYS A 59 12.56 -14.61 1.04
C LYS A 59 13.75 -13.69 1.35
N ASP A 60 13.75 -12.49 0.77
CA ASP A 60 14.82 -11.50 0.97
C ASP A 60 14.65 -10.66 2.26
N GLU A 61 13.75 -11.08 3.16
CA GLU A 61 13.52 -10.43 4.46
C GLU A 61 13.29 -8.90 4.37
N LYS A 62 12.55 -8.45 3.34
CA LYS A 62 12.35 -7.03 3.04
C LYS A 62 11.56 -6.35 4.16
N ALA A 63 11.99 -5.14 4.54
CA ALA A 63 11.23 -4.27 5.44
C ALA A 63 10.10 -3.59 4.65
N ILE A 64 8.85 -3.88 5.00
CA ILE A 64 7.65 -3.42 4.32
C ILE A 64 6.81 -2.57 5.27
N ILE A 65 6.48 -1.36 4.84
CA ILE A 65 5.57 -0.47 5.56
C ILE A 65 4.14 -0.92 5.26
N ILE A 66 3.38 -1.17 6.32
CA ILE A 66 1.96 -1.58 6.24
C ILE A 66 1.05 -0.56 6.95
N CYS A 67 1.55 0.66 7.15
CA CYS A 67 0.90 1.71 7.91
C CYS A 67 1.10 3.06 7.21
N PRO A 68 0.06 3.71 6.69
CA PRO A 68 0.21 5.01 6.03
C PRO A 68 0.78 6.07 6.97
N ASN A 69 0.37 6.11 8.25
CA ASN A 69 0.94 7.05 9.23
C ASN A 69 2.46 6.94 9.40
N ARG A 70 3.09 5.82 9.02
CA ARG A 70 4.55 5.69 9.06
C ARG A 70 5.23 6.64 8.07
N LEU A 71 4.56 7.01 6.97
CA LEU A 71 5.04 7.96 5.96
C LEU A 71 5.11 9.41 6.47
N LEU A 72 4.46 9.72 7.59
CA LEU A 72 4.52 11.05 8.23
C LEU A 72 5.82 11.34 9.00
N GLU A 73 6.80 10.43 8.98
CA GLU A 73 8.07 10.59 9.68
C GLU A 73 8.75 11.93 9.34
N ARG A 74 9.02 12.75 10.36
CA ARG A 74 9.61 14.09 10.25
C ARG A 74 8.87 15.06 9.32
N LYS A 75 7.66 14.71 8.85
CA LYS A 75 6.97 15.46 7.78
C LYS A 75 7.85 15.61 6.52
N GLN A 76 8.81 14.71 6.32
CA GLN A 76 9.78 14.74 5.22
C GLN A 76 9.06 14.75 3.86
N VAL A 77 8.03 13.90 3.74
CA VAL A 77 7.26 13.75 2.50
C VAL A 77 6.62 15.06 2.03
N PHE A 78 6.26 15.95 2.96
CA PHE A 78 5.73 17.28 2.64
C PHE A 78 6.83 18.25 2.25
N THR A 79 7.97 18.22 2.97
CA THR A 79 9.14 19.05 2.63
C THR A 79 9.62 18.75 1.21
N ASP A 80 9.65 17.47 0.84
CA ASP A 80 10.07 17.01 -0.49
C ASP A 80 9.08 17.41 -1.60
N CYS A 81 7.87 17.89 -1.26
CA CYS A 81 6.88 18.40 -2.22
C CYS A 81 6.86 19.92 -2.34
N VAL A 82 7.62 20.67 -1.52
CA VAL A 82 7.60 22.15 -1.53
C VAL A 82 7.95 22.73 -2.90
N HIS A 83 8.88 22.10 -3.62
CA HIS A 83 9.31 22.53 -4.96
C HIS A 83 8.20 22.47 -6.03
N LEU A 84 7.07 21.78 -5.76
CA LEU A 84 5.92 21.71 -6.66
C LEU A 84 4.94 22.88 -6.44
N LEU A 85 5.11 23.68 -5.38
CA LEU A 85 4.33 24.90 -5.16
C LEU A 85 4.92 26.06 -5.99
N THR A 86 4.63 26.07 -7.28
CA THR A 86 5.19 27.02 -8.26
C THR A 86 4.78 28.48 -8.04
N LEU A 87 3.71 28.73 -7.26
CA LEU A 87 3.24 30.07 -6.89
C LEU A 87 3.57 30.42 -5.43
N HIS A 88 4.45 29.67 -4.76
CA HIS A 88 4.95 30.03 -3.45
C HIS A 88 5.97 31.16 -3.52
N GLU A 89 5.83 32.15 -2.63
CA GLU A 89 6.72 33.29 -2.52
C GLU A 89 7.11 33.52 -1.04
N PRO A 90 8.28 34.13 -0.77
CA PRO A 90 8.64 34.55 0.58
C PRO A 90 7.53 35.38 1.25
N GLY A 91 7.21 35.03 2.49
CA GLY A 91 6.11 35.62 3.25
C GLY A 91 4.80 34.83 3.19
N ASN A 92 4.72 33.78 2.35
CA ASN A 92 3.67 32.78 2.47
C ASN A 92 4.00 31.75 3.56
N GLU A 93 2.97 31.22 4.22
CA GLU A 93 3.04 30.14 5.19
C GLU A 93 2.74 28.78 4.54
N PHE A 94 3.35 27.72 5.06
CA PHE A 94 3.02 26.35 4.66
C PHE A 94 2.02 25.73 5.64
N HIS A 95 0.95 25.13 5.11
CA HIS A 95 -0.01 24.33 5.88
C HIS A 95 -0.05 22.90 5.35
N VAL A 96 -0.22 21.94 6.25
CA VAL A 96 -0.53 20.55 5.90
C VAL A 96 -1.96 20.28 6.35
N VAL A 97 -2.87 20.14 5.40
CA VAL A 97 -4.31 19.96 5.66
C VAL A 97 -4.68 18.50 5.37
N PRO A 98 -5.05 17.70 6.38
CA PRO A 98 -5.46 16.31 6.17
C PRO A 98 -6.90 16.18 5.69
N GLU A 99 -7.20 15.08 4.99
CA GLU A 99 -8.54 14.56 4.68
C GLU A 99 -9.51 15.61 4.10
N VAL A 100 -9.27 16.03 2.86
CA VAL A 100 -10.10 17.03 2.17
C VAL A 100 -10.91 16.38 1.05
N SER A 101 -12.23 16.55 1.08
CA SER A 101 -13.11 16.13 0.00
C SER A 101 -12.97 17.03 -1.24
N ILE A 102 -12.93 16.40 -2.40
CA ILE A 102 -12.86 17.05 -3.72
C ILE A 102 -13.89 16.41 -4.67
N PRO A 103 -14.24 17.05 -5.80
CA PRO A 103 -14.92 16.34 -6.88
C PRO A 103 -14.15 15.07 -7.25
N GLY A 104 -14.83 13.91 -7.24
CA GLY A 104 -14.20 12.62 -7.53
C GLY A 104 -13.59 11.87 -6.33
N GLY A 105 -13.67 12.39 -5.10
CA GLY A 105 -13.30 11.63 -3.89
C GLY A 105 -12.76 12.48 -2.74
N SER A 106 -11.75 11.96 -2.06
CA SER A 106 -11.01 12.67 -1.00
C SER A 106 -9.52 12.53 -1.22
N VAL A 107 -8.75 13.53 -0.80
CA VAL A 107 -7.29 13.48 -0.78
C VAL A 107 -6.78 13.40 0.66
N ASP A 108 -5.78 12.55 0.88
CA ASP A 108 -5.22 12.31 2.22
C ASP A 108 -4.62 13.58 2.83
N TYR A 109 -3.83 14.33 2.04
CA TYR A 109 -3.23 15.58 2.48
C TYR A 109 -3.12 16.61 1.36
N PHE A 110 -3.25 17.88 1.72
CA PHE A 110 -2.79 18.99 0.91
C PHE A 110 -1.60 19.67 1.60
N LEU A 111 -0.52 19.89 0.85
CA LEU A 111 0.49 20.87 1.20
C LEU A 111 0.09 22.20 0.58
N VAL A 112 -0.18 23.21 1.40
CA VAL A 112 -0.76 24.49 0.98
C VAL A 112 0.23 25.62 1.25
N SER A 113 0.42 26.49 0.27
CA SER A 113 1.05 27.81 0.42
C SER A 113 -0.07 28.84 0.62
N ALA A 114 -0.04 29.58 1.73
CA ALA A 114 -1.08 30.56 2.06
C ALA A 114 -0.50 31.91 2.48
N LYS A 115 -1.25 32.99 2.26
CA LYS A 115 -0.88 34.35 2.70
C LYS A 115 -2.10 35.01 3.31
N ALA A 116 -1.96 35.50 4.54
CA ALA A 116 -3.06 36.12 5.30
C ALA A 116 -4.33 35.24 5.34
N GLY A 117 -4.15 33.94 5.60
CA GLY A 117 -5.25 32.97 5.68
C GLY A 117 -5.92 32.60 4.35
N LYS A 118 -5.37 33.02 3.20
CA LYS A 118 -5.87 32.67 1.86
C LYS A 118 -4.91 31.77 1.12
N VAL A 119 -5.44 30.69 0.52
CA VAL A 119 -4.69 29.76 -0.32
C VAL A 119 -4.13 30.49 -1.55
N ARG A 120 -2.83 30.31 -1.81
CA ARG A 120 -2.11 30.80 -2.98
C ARG A 120 -1.72 29.68 -3.92
N ASP A 121 -1.28 28.57 -3.34
CA ASP A 121 -0.92 27.37 -4.07
C ASP A 121 -1.15 26.12 -3.23
N PHE A 122 -1.24 24.96 -3.88
CA PHE A 122 -1.29 23.68 -3.18
C PHE A 122 -0.81 22.52 -4.04
N VAL A 123 -0.40 21.45 -3.35
CA VAL A 123 -0.09 20.14 -3.90
C VAL A 123 -0.94 19.11 -3.18
N ALA A 124 -1.65 18.28 -3.94
CA ALA A 124 -2.38 17.13 -3.41
C ALA A 124 -1.43 15.96 -3.18
N ILE A 125 -1.56 15.27 -2.06
CA ILE A 125 -0.65 14.20 -1.64
C ILE A 125 -1.47 13.00 -1.16
N GLU A 126 -1.27 11.85 -1.79
CA GLU A 126 -1.88 10.56 -1.47
C GLU A 126 -0.83 9.64 -0.87
N PHE A 127 -1.15 8.94 0.21
CA PHE A 127 -0.28 7.95 0.81
C PHE A 127 -0.73 6.56 0.42
N GLN A 128 0.21 5.75 -0.07
CA GLN A 128 -0.06 4.32 -0.26
C GLN A 128 0.98 3.43 0.40
N THR A 129 0.48 2.44 1.13
CA THR A 129 1.28 1.39 1.77
C THR A 129 0.66 0.03 1.48
N LEU A 130 1.37 -1.05 1.79
CA LEU A 130 0.85 -2.39 1.49
C LEU A 130 -0.17 -2.86 2.51
N ASP A 131 -1.27 -3.38 1.99
CA ASP A 131 -2.21 -4.16 2.79
C ASP A 131 -1.70 -5.58 3.02
N THR A 132 -2.01 -6.10 4.20
CA THR A 132 -1.71 -7.50 4.53
C THR A 132 -2.90 -8.38 4.20
N THR A 133 -2.66 -9.55 3.62
CA THR A 133 -3.64 -10.66 3.62
C THR A 133 -3.46 -11.49 4.90
N GLY A 134 -4.53 -12.12 5.39
CA GLY A 134 -4.46 -12.90 6.64
C GLY A 134 -4.35 -12.01 7.90
N THR A 135 -3.47 -12.36 8.84
CA THR A 135 -3.36 -11.61 10.11
C THR A 135 -1.93 -11.50 10.65
N VAL A 136 -1.53 -10.28 11.00
CA VAL A 136 -0.26 -9.99 11.68
C VAL A 136 -0.29 -10.27 13.19
N TRP A 137 -1.46 -10.62 13.75
CA TRP A 137 -1.65 -10.70 15.20
C TRP A 137 -0.76 -11.75 15.91
N PRO A 138 -0.62 -12.99 15.41
CA PRO A 138 0.28 -13.97 16.02
C PRO A 138 1.74 -13.50 16.02
N GLU A 139 2.20 -12.91 14.92
CA GLU A 139 3.56 -12.36 14.80
C GLU A 139 3.78 -11.17 15.73
N ARG A 140 2.75 -10.33 15.92
CA ARG A 140 2.74 -9.30 16.98
C ARG A 140 2.92 -9.93 18.35
N GLN A 141 2.17 -10.98 18.71
CA GLN A 141 2.33 -11.62 20.03
C GLN A 141 3.71 -12.25 20.21
N ARG A 142 4.25 -12.88 19.16
CA ARG A 142 5.63 -13.40 19.17
C ARG A 142 6.65 -12.29 19.42
N ALA A 143 6.49 -11.14 18.78
CA ALA A 143 7.34 -9.98 19.02
C ALA A 143 7.19 -9.44 20.45
N LEU A 144 5.98 -9.33 20.99
CA LEU A 144 5.78 -8.93 22.39
C LEU A 144 6.44 -9.91 23.37
N LYS A 145 6.31 -11.22 23.12
CA LYS A 145 6.98 -12.26 23.93
C LYS A 145 8.50 -12.12 23.88
N SER A 146 9.09 -11.87 22.71
CA SER A 146 10.55 -11.65 22.60
C SER A 146 11.01 -10.36 23.30
N LEU A 147 10.11 -9.40 23.51
CA LEU A 147 10.33 -8.19 24.27
C LEU A 147 10.13 -8.36 25.79
N GLY A 148 9.87 -9.59 26.26
CA GLY A 148 9.67 -9.90 27.68
C GLY A 148 8.27 -9.61 28.22
N LEU A 149 7.29 -9.34 27.35
CA LEU A 149 5.90 -9.10 27.76
C LEU A 149 5.12 -10.40 27.87
N THR A 150 4.25 -10.47 28.87
CA THR A 150 3.28 -11.57 29.02
C THR A 150 2.21 -11.50 27.94
N VAL A 151 2.05 -12.59 27.20
CA VAL A 151 1.06 -12.74 26.13
C VAL A 151 0.36 -14.10 26.22
N ARG A 152 -0.80 -14.22 25.60
CA ARG A 152 -1.54 -15.50 25.57
C ARG A 152 -0.77 -16.55 24.79
N SER A 153 -0.52 -17.70 25.42
CA SER A 153 0.22 -18.81 24.81
C SER A 153 -0.43 -19.33 23.52
N SER A 154 -1.77 -19.33 23.44
CA SER A 154 -2.51 -19.74 22.24
C SER A 154 -2.25 -18.84 21.04
N ASP A 155 -2.13 -17.52 21.25
CA ASP A 155 -1.84 -16.58 20.16
C ASP A 155 -0.41 -16.74 19.64
N VAL A 156 0.56 -16.99 20.53
CA VAL A 156 1.97 -17.22 20.16
C VAL A 156 2.13 -18.51 19.36
N LYS A 157 1.42 -19.57 19.75
CA LYS A 157 1.41 -20.88 19.09
C LYS A 157 0.59 -20.90 17.79
N SER A 158 -0.20 -19.86 17.52
CA SER A 158 -1.01 -19.81 16.30
C SER A 158 -0.13 -19.80 15.05
N THR A 159 -0.43 -20.72 14.13
CA THR A 159 0.20 -20.87 12.82
C THR A 159 -0.36 -19.91 11.77
N LYS A 160 -1.41 -19.14 12.11
CA LYS A 160 -1.96 -18.12 11.21
C LYS A 160 -0.87 -17.14 10.81
N SER A 161 -0.77 -16.90 9.52
CA SER A 161 0.25 -16.05 8.91
C SER A 161 -0.39 -14.82 8.24
N PHE A 162 0.48 -13.97 7.71
CA PHE A 162 0.09 -12.87 6.84
C PHE A 162 0.83 -12.95 5.51
N GLY A 163 0.18 -12.51 4.44
CA GLY A 163 0.79 -12.21 3.14
C GLY A 163 0.71 -10.73 2.84
N MET A 164 1.25 -10.29 1.71
CA MET A 164 1.13 -8.91 1.21
C MET A 164 0.24 -8.88 -0.03
N ASN A 165 -0.70 -7.94 -0.09
CA ASN A 165 -1.68 -7.84 -1.17
C ASN A 165 -1.18 -6.98 -2.35
N TRP A 166 0.01 -7.29 -2.88
CA TRP A 166 0.71 -6.47 -3.87
C TRP A 166 -0.15 -6.08 -5.07
N LYS A 167 -0.74 -7.07 -5.76
CA LYS A 167 -1.51 -6.86 -6.99
C LYS A 167 -2.73 -5.97 -6.79
N MET A 168 -3.53 -6.24 -5.75
CA MET A 168 -4.73 -5.45 -5.48
C MET A 168 -4.36 -4.04 -5.02
N THR A 169 -3.37 -3.89 -4.13
CA THR A 169 -2.90 -2.56 -3.72
C THR A 169 -2.45 -1.75 -4.93
N ALA A 170 -1.62 -2.31 -5.82
CA ALA A 170 -1.18 -1.62 -7.03
C ALA A 170 -2.35 -1.24 -7.96
N LYS A 171 -3.25 -2.19 -8.27
CA LYS A 171 -4.40 -1.97 -9.15
C LYS A 171 -5.33 -0.89 -8.60
N THR A 172 -5.72 -0.98 -7.32
CA THR A 172 -6.60 0.00 -6.68
C THR A 172 -5.97 1.38 -6.66
N THR A 173 -4.66 1.46 -6.40
CA THR A 173 -3.92 2.74 -6.45
C THR A 173 -3.98 3.36 -7.83
N LEU A 174 -3.64 2.62 -8.89
CA LEU A 174 -3.66 3.14 -10.26
C LEU A 174 -5.06 3.61 -10.69
N VAL A 175 -6.11 2.86 -10.35
CA VAL A 175 -7.50 3.25 -10.64
C VAL A 175 -7.88 4.53 -9.88
N GLN A 176 -7.51 4.65 -8.60
CA GLN A 176 -7.77 5.87 -7.83
C GLN A 176 -7.04 7.08 -8.40
N LEU A 177 -5.76 6.91 -8.80
CA LEU A 177 -5.00 7.97 -9.43
C LEU A 177 -5.63 8.39 -10.76
N HIS A 178 -6.04 7.44 -11.60
CA HIS A 178 -6.69 7.71 -12.88
C HIS A 178 -7.94 8.59 -12.72
N HIS A 179 -8.77 8.35 -11.68
CA HIS A 179 -9.95 9.16 -11.42
C HIS A 179 -9.64 10.56 -10.86
N LYS A 180 -8.55 10.71 -10.09
CA LYS A 180 -8.21 11.98 -9.44
C LYS A 180 -7.38 12.89 -10.35
N ILE A 181 -6.45 12.33 -11.12
CA ILE A 181 -5.44 13.11 -11.84
C ILE A 181 -6.07 14.07 -12.86
N GLN A 182 -7.16 13.67 -13.52
CA GLN A 182 -7.88 14.51 -14.48
C GLN A 182 -8.31 15.85 -13.86
N THR A 183 -8.72 15.84 -12.58
CA THR A 183 -9.11 17.06 -11.87
C THR A 183 -7.91 17.97 -11.65
N PHE A 184 -6.79 17.42 -11.19
CA PHE A 184 -5.58 18.19 -10.88
C PHE A 184 -4.90 18.74 -12.14
N GLU A 185 -4.88 17.96 -13.21
CA GLU A 185 -4.36 18.41 -14.50
C GLU A 185 -5.19 19.55 -15.09
N HIS A 186 -6.53 19.46 -15.01
CA HIS A 186 -7.44 20.52 -15.48
C HIS A 186 -7.24 21.86 -14.75
N ILE A 187 -6.92 21.82 -13.45
CA ILE A 187 -6.67 23.03 -12.65
C ILE A 187 -5.18 23.41 -12.58
N HIS A 188 -4.32 22.76 -13.37
CA HIS A 188 -2.87 22.96 -13.40
C HIS A 188 -2.21 22.85 -12.01
N LYS A 189 -2.55 21.79 -11.27
CA LYS A 189 -1.99 21.46 -9.96
C LYS A 189 -1.42 20.05 -9.94
N HIS A 190 -0.53 19.80 -8.99
CA HIS A 190 0.13 18.51 -8.85
C HIS A 190 -0.61 17.57 -7.90
N LEU A 191 -0.66 16.30 -8.27
CA LEU A 191 -1.02 15.17 -7.43
C LEU A 191 0.21 14.30 -7.22
N VAL A 192 0.59 14.08 -5.96
CA VAL A 192 1.76 13.28 -5.58
C VAL A 192 1.30 12.00 -4.88
N LEU A 193 1.66 10.85 -5.46
CA LEU A 193 1.60 9.57 -4.77
C LEU A 193 2.90 9.35 -3.98
N VAL A 194 2.78 9.25 -2.66
CA VAL A 194 3.87 8.86 -1.75
C VAL A 194 3.77 7.37 -1.46
N VAL A 195 4.79 6.63 -1.85
CA VAL A 195 4.87 5.17 -1.71
C VAL A 195 6.22 4.72 -1.19
N GLN A 196 6.27 3.51 -0.63
CA GLN A 196 7.55 2.84 -0.44
C GLN A 196 8.09 2.38 -1.81
N ASN A 197 9.41 2.50 -2.02
CA ASN A 197 10.08 2.08 -3.25
C ASN A 197 9.72 0.66 -3.70
N ARG A 198 9.60 -0.28 -2.75
CA ARG A 198 9.21 -1.66 -3.04
C ARG A 198 7.87 -1.79 -3.76
N LEU A 199 6.88 -0.95 -3.43
CA LEU A 199 5.59 -0.97 -4.11
C LEU A 199 5.71 -0.38 -5.52
N LEU A 200 6.49 0.70 -5.70
CA LEU A 200 6.74 1.26 -7.02
C LEU A 200 7.50 0.26 -7.93
N ASP A 201 8.50 -0.45 -7.39
CA ASP A 201 9.22 -1.50 -8.11
C ASP A 201 8.26 -2.61 -8.59
N TYR A 202 7.34 -3.03 -7.71
CA TYR A 202 6.31 -4.00 -8.06
C TYR A 202 5.35 -3.47 -9.15
N MET A 203 4.93 -2.21 -9.05
CA MET A 203 4.09 -1.58 -10.07
C MET A 203 4.79 -1.56 -11.44
N ARG A 204 6.10 -1.23 -11.46
CA ARG A 204 6.90 -1.24 -12.68
C ARG A 204 7.07 -2.62 -13.31
N SER A 205 7.09 -3.68 -12.52
CA SER A 205 7.21 -5.04 -13.05
C SER A 205 5.89 -5.62 -13.56
N GLU A 206 4.75 -5.10 -13.11
CA GLU A 206 3.43 -5.72 -13.36
C GLU A 206 2.53 -4.90 -14.27
N PHE A 207 2.83 -3.61 -14.46
CA PHE A 207 2.05 -2.65 -15.25
C PHE A 207 2.96 -1.90 -16.22
N ASP A 208 2.38 -1.25 -17.24
CA ASP A 208 3.18 -0.50 -18.21
C ASP A 208 3.67 0.82 -17.59
N PHE A 209 4.91 0.83 -17.11
CA PHE A 209 5.59 2.01 -16.59
C PHE A 209 6.74 2.45 -17.50
N ALA A 210 6.88 1.86 -18.69
CA ALA A 210 8.06 2.06 -19.53
C ALA A 210 8.19 3.50 -20.05
N HIS A 211 7.07 4.21 -20.18
CA HIS A 211 7.02 5.62 -20.60
C HIS A 211 7.28 6.60 -19.46
N LEU A 212 7.27 6.18 -18.19
CA LEU A 212 7.53 7.08 -17.07
C LEU A 212 9.01 7.45 -17.02
N ALA A 213 9.27 8.74 -17.17
CA ALA A 213 10.62 9.30 -17.13
C ALA A 213 10.96 9.89 -15.76
N ASN A 214 12.14 10.51 -15.66
CA ASN A 214 12.52 11.33 -14.52
C ASN A 214 11.47 12.42 -14.27
N ALA A 215 11.24 12.76 -12.99
CA ALA A 215 10.22 13.74 -12.63
C ALA A 215 10.46 15.11 -13.29
N ARG A 216 9.42 15.64 -13.92
CA ARG A 216 9.36 16.95 -14.59
C ARG A 216 8.33 17.83 -13.88
N LEU A 217 8.64 19.11 -13.70
CA LEU A 217 7.74 20.04 -13.00
C LEU A 217 6.42 20.27 -13.74
N GLY A 218 6.40 20.13 -15.07
CA GLY A 218 5.21 20.34 -15.88
C GLY A 218 4.20 19.18 -15.85
N ASP A 219 4.60 18.01 -15.36
CA ASP A 219 3.71 16.84 -15.29
C ASP A 219 2.77 16.99 -14.08
N ALA A 220 1.48 16.69 -14.23
CA ALA A 220 0.52 16.85 -13.13
C ALA A 220 0.63 15.71 -12.09
N MET A 221 1.04 14.50 -12.49
CA MET A 221 1.12 13.33 -11.62
C MET A 221 2.57 13.02 -11.24
N HIS A 222 2.85 12.94 -9.94
CA HIS A 222 4.17 12.62 -9.42
C HIS A 222 4.15 11.37 -8.54
N PHE A 223 5.15 10.51 -8.70
CA PHE A 223 5.40 9.40 -7.79
C PHE A 223 6.66 9.71 -6.99
N HIS A 224 6.53 9.81 -5.68
CA HIS A 224 7.66 9.94 -4.76
C HIS A 224 7.85 8.62 -4.03
N ALA A 225 8.91 7.89 -4.39
CA ALA A 225 9.26 6.61 -3.80
C ALA A 225 10.28 6.79 -2.68
N TYR A 226 9.93 6.30 -1.50
CA TYR A 226 10.78 6.37 -0.31
C TYR A 226 11.34 5.01 0.04
N LYS A 227 12.64 4.97 0.33
CA LYS A 227 13.28 3.80 0.92
C LYS A 227 13.25 3.89 2.44
N LEU A 228 13.16 2.73 3.07
CA LEU A 228 13.27 2.60 4.53
C LEU A 228 14.68 2.14 4.88
N SER A 229 15.55 3.11 5.13
CA SER A 229 16.96 2.92 5.48
C SER A 229 17.12 2.63 6.98
N LYS A 230 18.13 1.84 7.36
CA LYS A 230 18.55 1.75 8.76
C LYS A 230 19.52 2.90 9.05
N SER A 231 19.20 3.71 10.06
CA SER A 231 20.10 4.72 10.61
C SER A 231 20.40 4.35 12.07
N GLY A 232 21.55 3.72 12.29
CA GLY A 232 21.89 3.08 13.57
C GLY A 232 20.87 2.02 13.98
N HIS A 233 20.17 2.25 15.09
CA HIS A 233 19.12 1.36 15.60
C HIS A 233 17.69 1.79 15.22
N ALA A 234 17.53 2.81 14.38
CA ALA A 234 16.23 3.33 13.95
C ALA A 234 16.01 3.14 12.45
N TRP A 235 14.74 3.16 12.04
CA TRP A 235 14.36 3.20 10.64
C TRP A 235 14.12 4.63 10.20
N ARG A 236 14.62 4.98 9.01
CA ARG A 236 14.52 6.31 8.44
C ARG A 236 13.92 6.24 7.04
N LEU A 237 12.88 7.02 6.80
CA LEU A 237 12.39 7.31 5.46
C LEU A 237 13.30 8.31 4.76
N GLU A 238 13.68 7.95 3.55
CA GLU A 238 14.54 8.73 2.66
C GLU A 238 13.92 8.69 1.25
N LEU A 239 13.76 9.84 0.61
CA LEU A 239 13.33 9.90 -0.78
C LEU A 239 14.40 9.21 -1.64
N GLU A 240 14.01 8.20 -2.39
CA GLU A 240 14.91 7.41 -3.23
C GLU A 240 14.81 7.80 -4.71
N SER A 241 13.59 7.95 -5.22
CA SER A 241 13.37 8.33 -6.61
C SER A 241 12.07 9.11 -6.79
N ARG A 242 12.04 9.87 -7.89
CA ARG A 242 10.86 10.57 -8.36
C ARG A 242 10.68 10.29 -9.85
N VAL A 243 9.46 9.96 -10.23
CA VAL A 243 9.02 9.90 -11.63
C VAL A 243 7.70 10.65 -11.76
N SER A 244 7.38 11.12 -12.95
CA SER A 244 6.14 11.86 -13.19
C SER A 244 5.56 11.55 -14.56
N THR A 245 4.29 11.90 -14.73
CA THR A 245 3.51 11.74 -15.95
C THR A 245 2.25 12.60 -15.86
N ASP A 246 1.42 12.57 -16.90
CA ASP A 246 0.07 13.14 -16.95
C ASP A 246 -1.02 12.06 -16.82
N ALA A 247 -2.28 12.47 -16.97
CA ALA A 247 -3.45 11.60 -16.97
C ALA A 247 -3.39 10.52 -18.05
N GLU A 248 -2.90 10.84 -19.25
CA GLU A 248 -2.75 9.86 -20.34
C GLU A 248 -1.76 8.77 -19.96
N GLY A 249 -0.60 9.13 -19.41
CA GLY A 249 0.37 8.16 -18.97
C GLY A 249 -0.13 7.29 -17.82
N ILE A 250 -0.98 7.78 -16.91
CA ILE A 250 -1.65 6.92 -15.92
C ILE A 250 -2.65 5.96 -16.56
N ALA A 251 -3.41 6.39 -17.56
CA ALA A 251 -4.30 5.51 -18.31
C ALA A 251 -3.53 4.39 -19.04
N LYS A 252 -2.37 4.73 -19.60
CA LYS A 252 -1.44 3.76 -20.19
C LYS A 252 -0.91 2.75 -19.17
N CYS A 253 -0.57 3.18 -17.95
CA CYS A 253 -0.18 2.26 -16.87
C CYS A 253 -1.25 1.20 -16.57
N LEU A 254 -2.53 1.51 -16.74
CA LEU A 254 -3.64 0.56 -16.54
C LEU A 254 -3.87 -0.38 -17.72
N GLY A 255 -3.17 -0.19 -18.85
CA GLY A 255 -3.41 -0.96 -20.08
C GLY A 255 -4.76 -0.64 -20.74
N LEU A 256 -5.37 0.52 -20.44
CA LEU A 256 -6.66 0.92 -21.02
C LEU A 256 -6.60 1.20 -22.54
N GLN A 257 -5.43 1.12 -23.16
CA GLN A 257 -5.21 1.26 -24.60
C GLN A 257 -4.83 -0.08 -25.30
N ALA A 258 -5.05 -1.24 -24.68
CA ALA A 258 -4.70 -2.54 -25.28
C ALA A 258 -5.58 -2.88 -26.49
N GLU A 259 -4.97 -3.31 -27.60
CA GLU A 259 -5.67 -3.74 -28.81
C GLU A 259 -6.34 -5.12 -28.63
N ALA A 260 -7.67 -5.14 -28.59
CA ALA A 260 -8.50 -6.33 -28.36
C ALA A 260 -8.25 -7.53 -29.32
N LYS A 261 -7.63 -7.30 -30.49
CA LYS A 261 -7.38 -8.35 -31.50
C LYS A 261 -6.25 -9.30 -31.11
N VAL A 262 -5.20 -8.81 -30.46
CA VAL A 262 -4.06 -9.64 -30.01
C VAL A 262 -4.47 -10.52 -28.82
N GLU A 263 -5.33 -9.99 -27.94
CA GLU A 263 -5.80 -10.70 -26.75
C GLU A 263 -6.64 -11.94 -27.08
N LEU A 264 -7.51 -11.88 -28.10
CA LEU A 264 -8.35 -13.02 -28.48
C LEU A 264 -7.51 -14.24 -28.90
N ALA A 265 -6.49 -14.04 -29.72
CA ALA A 265 -5.63 -15.14 -30.19
C ALA A 265 -4.88 -15.81 -29.03
N VAL A 266 -4.39 -15.02 -28.07
CA VAL A 266 -3.71 -15.53 -26.86
C VAL A 266 -4.69 -16.29 -25.96
N ILE A 267 -5.90 -15.75 -25.77
CA ILE A 267 -6.95 -16.40 -24.98
C ILE A 267 -7.34 -17.74 -25.60
N VAL A 268 -7.58 -17.78 -26.91
CA VAL A 268 -7.92 -19.02 -27.63
C VAL A 268 -6.81 -20.06 -27.46
N ALA A 269 -5.55 -19.68 -27.65
CA ALA A 269 -4.43 -20.60 -27.49
C ALA A 269 -4.31 -21.18 -26.05
N GLU A 270 -4.54 -20.37 -25.02
CA GLU A 270 -4.53 -20.84 -23.63
C GLU A 270 -5.74 -21.71 -23.27
N LEU A 271 -6.90 -21.44 -23.88
CA LEU A 271 -8.08 -22.28 -23.74
C LEU A 271 -7.86 -23.64 -24.41
N GLU A 272 -7.36 -23.67 -25.64
CA GLU A 272 -7.06 -24.89 -26.39
C GLU A 272 -6.08 -25.81 -25.65
N LYS A 273 -5.06 -25.25 -24.98
CA LYS A 273 -4.13 -26.01 -24.13
C LYS A 273 -4.81 -26.68 -22.93
N LYS A 274 -5.91 -26.13 -22.44
CA LYS A 274 -6.62 -26.61 -21.24
C LYS A 274 -7.84 -27.48 -21.58
N MET A 275 -8.28 -27.47 -22.83
CA MET A 275 -9.39 -28.30 -23.30
C MET A 275 -9.00 -29.78 -23.33
N SER A 276 -9.89 -30.63 -22.83
CA SER A 276 -9.76 -32.09 -22.89
C SER A 276 -11.14 -32.74 -22.83
N ALA A 277 -11.21 -34.07 -23.01
CA ALA A 277 -12.46 -34.82 -22.82
C ALA A 277 -13.10 -34.59 -21.44
N LYS A 278 -12.30 -34.27 -20.40
CA LYS A 278 -12.78 -33.99 -19.04
C LYS A 278 -13.41 -32.60 -18.88
N THR A 279 -13.15 -31.67 -19.79
CA THR A 279 -13.69 -30.30 -19.75
C THR A 279 -14.94 -30.16 -20.60
N VAL A 280 -15.40 -31.23 -21.26
CA VAL A 280 -16.64 -31.26 -22.02
C VAL A 280 -17.81 -31.23 -21.03
N LEU A 281 -18.64 -30.21 -21.13
CA LEU A 281 -19.89 -30.12 -20.36
C LEU A 281 -20.93 -31.04 -20.99
N THR A 282 -21.37 -32.06 -20.25
CA THR A 282 -22.51 -32.89 -20.65
C THR A 282 -23.81 -32.18 -20.26
N LEU A 283 -24.62 -31.82 -21.25
CA LEU A 283 -25.96 -31.26 -21.03
C LEU A 283 -27.00 -32.39 -21.19
N GLY A 284 -27.60 -32.83 -20.08
CA GLY A 284 -28.61 -33.89 -20.03
C GLY A 284 -28.29 -35.02 -19.04
N PRO A 285 -29.27 -35.85 -18.63
CA PRO A 285 -29.02 -36.98 -17.75
C PRO A 285 -28.13 -38.01 -18.44
N THR A 286 -27.12 -38.50 -17.72
CA THR A 286 -26.23 -39.58 -18.16
C THR A 286 -27.08 -40.77 -18.63
N PRO A 287 -26.81 -41.38 -19.80
CA PRO A 287 -27.56 -42.55 -20.25
C PRO A 287 -27.53 -43.62 -19.17
N ILE A 288 -28.71 -44.07 -18.74
CA ILE A 288 -28.84 -45.24 -17.86
C ILE A 288 -28.37 -46.43 -18.68
N GLU A 289 -27.30 -47.10 -18.24
CA GLU A 289 -26.87 -48.35 -18.87
C GLU A 289 -28.04 -49.35 -18.90
N PRO A 290 -28.26 -50.06 -20.01
CA PRO A 290 -29.35 -51.03 -20.09
C PRO A 290 -29.17 -52.08 -18.98
N ILE A 291 -30.21 -52.27 -18.16
CA ILE A 291 -30.27 -53.39 -17.23
C ILE A 291 -30.29 -54.66 -18.10
N GLU A 292 -29.22 -55.45 -18.05
CA GLU A 292 -29.24 -56.82 -18.55
C GLU A 292 -30.39 -57.56 -17.87
N GLN A 293 -31.44 -57.85 -18.63
CA GLN A 293 -32.49 -58.77 -18.19
C GLN A 293 -31.87 -60.16 -18.12
N THR A 294 -31.47 -60.57 -16.90
CA THR A 294 -31.28 -61.98 -16.58
C THR A 294 -32.63 -62.67 -16.72
N SER A 295 -32.80 -63.42 -17.81
CA SER A 295 -33.92 -64.32 -18.04
C SER A 295 -33.94 -65.39 -16.95
N THR A 296 -34.97 -65.36 -16.10
CA THR A 296 -35.44 -66.53 -15.36
C THR A 296 -36.47 -67.24 -16.22
N ASP A 297 -36.02 -68.29 -16.91
CA ASP A 297 -36.62 -69.63 -17.01
C ASP A 297 -35.90 -70.45 -18.09
#